data_AF-T1AA64-F1
#
_entry.id   AF-T1AA64-F1
#
_cell.length_a   1.000
_cell.length_b   1.000
_cell.length_c   1.000
_cell.angle_alpha   90.00
_cell.angle_beta   90.00
_cell.angle_gamma   90.00
#
_symmetry.space_group_name_H-M   'P 1'
#
loop_
_entity.id
_entity.type
_entity.pdbx_description
1 polymer ?
#
loop_
_entity_poly.entity_id
_entity_poly.type
_entity_poly.pdbx_seq_one_letter_code
_entity_poly.pdbx_strand_id
1 'polypeptide(L)'
;SLGILPVLLLLGALMVYDAVAVYGTKHMVSLADVVADMKLPILMVVPEERGFDYTRTSPLKKVRERVRTAPAEREATFMGLGDVIIPGVLVVSAYTFLPVHPLVLGVGANLVIALITILGSLGGYALLMRLVERGNPQAGLPFLNGGAILGFVVGYVAFYHSFGLGIVWPPF
;
A
#
# COMPACT_ATOMS: atom_id res chain seq x y z
N SER A 1 -5.51 -0.34 -21.84
CA SER A 1 -5.47 -1.40 -20.82
C SER A 1 -4.57 -0.96 -19.67
N LEU A 2 -4.84 -1.39 -18.43
CA LEU A 2 -3.93 -1.20 -17.28
C LEU A 2 -2.75 -2.18 -17.37
N GLY A 3 -1.96 -2.03 -18.44
CA GLY A 3 -0.72 -2.78 -18.62
C GLY A 3 0.32 -2.37 -17.59
N ILE A 4 1.44 -3.08 -17.58
CA ILE A 4 2.48 -2.91 -16.57
C ILE A 4 3.03 -1.47 -16.56
N LEU A 5 3.26 -0.89 -17.74
CA LEU A 5 3.83 0.46 -17.88
C LEU A 5 2.91 1.58 -17.32
N PRO A 6 1.62 1.67 -17.71
CA PRO A 6 0.68 2.61 -17.07
C PRO A 6 0.58 2.45 -15.56
N VAL A 7 0.63 1.21 -15.04
CA VAL A 7 0.53 0.93 -13.61
C VAL A 7 1.78 1.37 -12.86
N LEU A 8 2.97 1.10 -13.40
CA LEU A 8 4.23 1.59 -12.82
C LEU A 8 4.29 3.12 -12.80
N LEU A 9 3.81 3.78 -13.86
CA LEU A 9 3.71 5.24 -13.90
C LEU A 9 2.74 5.76 -12.84
N LEU A 10 1.56 5.14 -12.73
CA LEU A 10 0.56 5.50 -11.72
C LEU A 10 1.12 5.36 -10.28
N LEU A 11 1.71 4.21 -9.96
CA LEU A 11 2.29 3.97 -8.62
C LEU A 11 3.45 4.93 -8.35
N GLY A 12 4.30 5.19 -9.35
CA GLY A 12 5.41 6.14 -9.27
C GLY A 12 4.92 7.56 -9.00
N ALA A 13 3.91 8.02 -9.75
CA ALA A 13 3.32 9.34 -9.58
C ALA A 13 2.67 9.50 -8.19
N LEU A 14 1.91 8.50 -7.72
CA LEU A 14 1.28 8.51 -6.40
C LEU A 14 2.32 8.47 -5.27
N MET A 15 3.37 7.68 -5.43
CA MET A 15 4.50 7.64 -4.49
C MET A 15 5.18 9.01 -4.40
N VAL A 16 5.48 9.66 -5.53
CA VAL A 16 6.09 10.99 -5.54
C VAL A 16 5.14 12.02 -4.95
N TYR A 17 3.86 11.96 -5.29
CA TYR A 17 2.84 12.85 -4.76
C TYR A 17 2.77 12.79 -3.22
N ASP A 18 2.67 11.59 -2.64
CA ASP A 18 2.60 11.40 -1.18
C ASP A 18 3.89 11.85 -0.49
N ALA A 19 5.06 11.53 -1.07
CA ALA A 19 6.34 12.00 -0.56
C ALA A 19 6.45 13.53 -0.57
N VAL A 20 6.02 14.19 -1.65
CA VAL A 20 6.04 15.67 -1.76
C VAL A 20 5.00 16.29 -0.82
N ALA A 21 3.82 15.69 -0.68
CA ALA A 21 2.78 16.17 0.23
C ALA A 21 3.28 16.14 1.69
N VAL A 22 3.89 15.03 2.11
CA VAL A 22 4.35 14.82 3.49
C VAL A 22 5.64 15.59 3.80
N TYR A 23 6.67 15.49 2.95
CA TYR A 23 7.99 16.06 3.24
C TYR A 23 8.15 17.50 2.71
N GLY A 24 7.52 17.82 1.59
CA GLY A 24 7.69 19.11 0.91
C GLY A 24 6.82 20.21 1.50
N THR A 25 5.53 19.95 1.71
CA THR A 25 4.62 21.04 2.09
C THR A 25 4.59 21.31 3.60
N LYS A 26 4.87 20.32 4.46
CA LYS A 26 4.63 20.37 5.93
C LYS A 26 3.28 21.00 6.32
N HIS A 27 2.34 21.16 5.39
CA HIS A 27 1.11 21.94 5.57
C HIS A 27 0.09 21.15 6.39
N MET A 28 0.34 19.86 6.59
CA MET A 28 -0.38 18.99 7.50
C MET A 28 -0.15 19.36 8.97
N VAL A 29 0.95 20.05 9.31
CA VAL A 29 1.16 20.60 10.66
C VAL A 29 0.32 21.86 10.90
N SER A 30 -0.03 22.63 9.86
CA SER A 30 -0.86 23.84 9.97
C SER A 30 -2.35 23.63 9.65
N LEU A 31 -2.75 22.52 9.01
CA LEU A 31 -4.15 22.14 8.78
C LEU A 31 -4.78 21.34 9.93
N ALA A 32 -3.96 20.78 10.83
CA ALA A 32 -4.43 20.06 12.01
C ALA A 32 -5.31 20.95 12.92
N ASP A 33 -5.06 22.27 12.95
CA ASP A 33 -5.87 23.24 13.68
C ASP A 33 -7.23 23.55 13.02
N VAL A 34 -7.43 23.23 11.73
CA VAL A 34 -8.64 23.60 10.97
C VAL A 34 -9.55 22.40 10.67
N VAL A 35 -8.98 21.21 10.45
CA VAL A 35 -9.74 20.03 9.99
C VAL A 35 -10.36 19.24 11.15
N ALA A 36 -10.01 19.55 12.40
CA ALA A 36 -10.62 18.97 13.60
C ALA A 36 -12.16 19.21 13.69
N ASP A 37 -12.69 20.19 12.94
CA ASP A 37 -14.12 20.51 12.93
C ASP A 37 -14.95 19.64 11.96
N MET A 38 -14.33 19.02 10.95
CA MET A 38 -15.04 18.29 9.90
C MET A 38 -14.97 16.77 10.12
N LYS A 39 -15.86 16.27 10.98
CA LYS A 39 -16.10 14.84 11.28
C LYS A 39 -16.55 14.05 10.04
N LEU A 40 -15.65 13.72 9.13
CA LEU A 40 -15.95 12.87 7.97
C LEU A 40 -15.31 11.48 8.14
N PRO A 41 -16.05 10.49 8.65
CA PRO A 41 -15.57 9.12 8.73
C PRO A 41 -15.70 8.45 7.35
N ILE A 42 -14.59 8.38 6.61
CA ILE A 42 -14.48 7.59 5.37
C ILE A 42 -13.64 6.31 5.60
N LEU A 43 -13.62 5.80 6.83
CA LEU A 43 -12.56 4.93 7.30
C LEU A 43 -12.99 3.48 7.54
N MET A 44 -12.20 2.54 7.04
CA MET A 44 -12.28 1.12 7.38
C MET A 44 -11.54 0.86 8.70
N VAL A 45 -12.23 0.28 9.68
CA VAL A 45 -11.67 -0.07 11.00
C VAL A 45 -11.37 -1.57 11.00
N VAL A 46 -10.10 -1.96 11.06
CA VAL A 46 -9.69 -3.35 11.30
C VAL A 46 -9.43 -3.53 12.80
N PRO A 47 -10.23 -4.32 13.53
CA PRO A 47 -10.04 -4.53 14.95
C PRO A 47 -8.80 -5.38 15.22
N GLU A 48 -7.92 -4.91 16.10
CA GLU A 48 -6.68 -5.61 16.47
C GLU A 48 -6.86 -6.68 17.55
N GLU A 49 -8.02 -6.70 18.23
CA GLU A 49 -8.29 -7.64 19.33
C GLU A 49 -9.25 -8.77 18.89
N ARG A 50 -8.84 -10.03 19.04
CA ARG A 50 -9.62 -11.25 18.73
C ARG A 50 -10.87 -11.47 19.61
N GLY A 51 -11.29 -10.48 20.40
CA GLY A 51 -12.37 -10.58 21.39
C GLY A 51 -13.51 -9.57 21.19
N PHE A 52 -13.76 -9.13 19.96
CA PHE A 52 -14.83 -8.15 19.69
C PHE A 52 -16.22 -8.82 19.67
N ASP A 53 -16.98 -8.63 20.75
CA ASP A 53 -18.38 -9.04 20.85
C ASP A 53 -19.30 -7.92 20.35
N TYR A 54 -19.88 -8.13 19.16
CA TYR A 54 -20.75 -7.17 18.44
C TYR A 54 -22.09 -6.89 19.15
N THR A 55 -22.46 -7.70 20.14
CA THR A 55 -23.86 -7.81 20.59
C THR A 55 -24.20 -6.93 21.80
N ARG A 56 -23.22 -6.27 22.43
CA ARG A 56 -23.40 -5.69 23.78
C ARG A 56 -23.17 -4.18 23.91
N THR A 57 -22.69 -3.47 22.90
CA THR A 57 -22.53 -2.01 22.99
C THR A 57 -22.50 -1.39 21.60
N SER A 58 -23.25 -0.31 21.36
CA SER A 58 -23.19 0.44 20.09
C SER A 58 -21.72 0.75 19.74
N PRO A 59 -21.18 0.17 18.64
CA PRO A 59 -19.74 0.18 18.34
C PRO A 59 -19.20 1.62 18.21
N LEU A 60 -20.06 2.53 17.75
CA LEU A 60 -19.77 3.94 17.55
C LEU A 60 -19.41 4.70 18.84
N LYS A 61 -19.95 4.31 20.00
CA LYS A 61 -19.75 5.07 21.25
C LYS A 61 -18.41 4.76 21.90
N LYS A 62 -18.02 3.47 21.94
CA LYS A 62 -16.73 3.01 22.48
C LYS A 62 -15.54 3.34 21.58
N VAL A 63 -15.73 3.30 20.25
CA VAL A 63 -14.70 3.77 19.29
C VAL A 63 -14.43 5.25 19.51
N ARG A 64 -15.48 6.07 19.63
CA ARG A 64 -15.35 7.53 19.85
C ARG A 64 -14.76 7.89 21.20
N GLU A 65 -14.95 7.05 22.22
CA GLU A 65 -14.35 7.20 23.55
C GLU A 65 -12.87 6.81 23.56
N ARG A 66 -12.48 5.69 22.91
CA ARG A 66 -11.06 5.30 22.75
C ARG A 66 -10.28 6.29 21.88
N VAL A 67 -10.90 6.90 20.88
CA VAL A 67 -10.31 7.99 20.08
C VAL A 67 -10.02 9.23 20.94
N ARG A 68 -10.78 9.45 22.03
CA ARG A 68 -10.57 10.58 22.95
C ARG A 68 -9.57 10.29 24.07
N THR A 69 -9.40 9.02 24.46
CA THR A 69 -8.63 8.64 25.66
C THR A 69 -7.31 7.94 25.36
N ALA A 70 -7.09 7.48 24.13
CA ALA A 70 -5.76 7.03 23.72
C ALA A 70 -4.87 8.27 23.48
N PRO A 71 -3.73 8.40 24.18
CA PRO A 71 -2.67 9.28 23.67
C PRO A 71 -2.33 8.80 22.26
N ALA A 72 -1.96 9.73 21.38
CA ALA A 72 -1.65 9.52 19.97
C ALA A 72 -0.42 8.61 19.73
N GLU A 73 -0.45 7.38 20.26
CA GLU A 73 0.72 6.50 20.41
C GLU A 73 0.39 5.02 20.16
N ARG A 74 -0.88 4.63 20.09
CA ARG A 74 -1.31 3.30 19.60
C ARG A 74 -2.54 3.47 18.74
N GLU A 75 -2.38 4.30 17.72
CA GLU A 75 -3.37 4.45 16.67
C GLU A 75 -3.50 3.10 15.96
N ALA A 76 -4.72 2.58 15.93
CA ALA A 76 -5.15 1.75 14.81
C ALA A 76 -4.62 2.45 13.55
N THR A 77 -3.62 1.87 12.88
CA THR A 77 -2.94 2.56 11.78
C THR A 77 -4.00 2.89 10.76
N PHE A 78 -4.39 4.16 10.70
CA PHE A 78 -5.38 4.71 9.78
C PHE A 78 -4.73 4.70 8.38
N MET A 79 -4.51 3.52 7.83
CA MET A 79 -4.01 3.37 6.48
C MET A 79 -5.18 3.63 5.55
N GLY A 80 -5.01 4.53 4.59
CA GLY A 80 -6.04 4.77 3.60
C GLY A 80 -6.38 3.42 2.95
N LEU A 81 -7.66 3.09 2.83
CA LEU A 81 -8.09 1.90 2.09
C LEU A 81 -7.50 1.90 0.67
N GLY A 82 -7.30 3.10 0.09
CA GLY A 82 -6.57 3.30 -1.15
C GLY A 82 -5.13 2.78 -1.12
N ASP A 83 -4.39 2.95 -0.02
CA ASP A 83 -2.98 2.59 0.08
C ASP A 83 -2.76 1.07 0.03
N VAL A 84 -3.75 0.30 0.46
CA VAL A 84 -3.75 -1.18 0.34
C VAL A 84 -4.13 -1.62 -1.07
N ILE A 85 -5.07 -0.92 -1.72
CA ILE A 85 -5.55 -1.26 -3.06
C ILE A 85 -4.54 -0.89 -4.14
N ILE A 86 -3.85 0.25 -4.02
CA ILE A 86 -2.95 0.80 -5.05
C ILE A 86 -1.83 -0.20 -5.43
N PRO A 87 -1.06 -0.79 -4.48
CA PRO A 87 -0.10 -1.85 -4.80
C PRO A 87 -0.72 -3.08 -5.45
N GLY A 88 -1.98 -3.40 -5.09
CA GLY A 88 -2.73 -4.53 -5.64
C GLY A 88 -2.97 -4.42 -7.14
N VAL A 89 -3.04 -3.21 -7.68
CA VAL A 89 -3.18 -2.99 -9.14
C VAL A 89 -1.95 -3.52 -9.89
N LEU A 90 -0.74 -3.36 -9.33
CA LEU A 90 0.49 -3.89 -9.92
C LEU A 90 0.53 -5.42 -9.89
N VAL A 91 0.04 -6.03 -8.80
CA VAL A 91 -0.06 -7.49 -8.67
C VAL A 91 -0.98 -8.08 -9.74
N VAL A 92 -2.17 -7.50 -9.93
CA VAL A 92 -3.14 -7.96 -10.94
C VAL A 92 -2.60 -7.73 -12.35
N SER A 93 -1.95 -6.58 -12.59
CA SER A 93 -1.34 -6.28 -13.89
C SER A 93 -0.20 -7.25 -14.22
N ALA A 94 0.66 -7.57 -13.24
CA ALA A 94 1.73 -8.55 -13.40
C ALA A 94 1.16 -9.94 -13.75
N TYR A 95 0.11 -10.39 -13.07
CA TYR A 95 -0.48 -11.69 -13.37
C TYR A 95 -1.12 -11.77 -14.77
N THR A 96 -1.80 -10.72 -15.20
CA THR A 96 -2.60 -10.71 -16.44
C THR A 96 -1.80 -10.38 -17.70
N PHE A 97 -0.77 -9.53 -17.61
CA PHE A 97 -0.01 -9.06 -18.78
C PHE A 97 1.37 -9.67 -18.95
N LEU A 98 1.93 -10.35 -17.94
CA LEU A 98 3.23 -11.04 -18.11
C LEU A 98 3.07 -12.32 -18.94
N PRO A 99 4.02 -12.62 -19.84
CA PRO A 99 3.98 -13.83 -20.66
C PRO A 99 4.08 -15.09 -19.78
N VAL A 100 3.25 -16.09 -20.03
CA VAL A 100 3.28 -17.33 -19.22
C VAL A 100 4.52 -18.14 -19.59
N HIS A 101 5.60 -17.99 -18.82
CA HIS A 101 6.77 -18.86 -18.91
C HIS A 101 6.63 -19.98 -17.87
N PRO A 102 6.54 -21.27 -18.28
CA PRO A 102 6.37 -22.36 -17.35
C PRO A 102 7.66 -22.58 -16.55
N LEU A 103 7.57 -22.49 -15.22
CA LEU A 103 8.66 -22.88 -14.33
C LEU A 103 8.73 -24.41 -14.13
N VAL A 104 9.77 -24.85 -13.41
CA VAL A 104 10.13 -26.26 -13.11
C VAL A 104 8.97 -27.10 -12.50
N LEU A 105 7.88 -26.48 -12.04
CA LEU A 105 6.70 -27.16 -11.46
C LEU A 105 5.38 -26.88 -12.21
N GLY A 106 5.42 -26.38 -13.45
CA GLY A 106 4.22 -26.01 -14.21
C GLY A 106 3.52 -24.73 -13.71
N VAL A 107 4.09 -24.08 -12.70
CA VAL A 107 3.65 -22.77 -12.21
C VAL A 107 4.13 -21.70 -13.20
N GLY A 108 3.24 -20.81 -13.64
CA GLY A 108 3.63 -19.70 -14.51
C GLY A 108 4.48 -18.67 -13.77
N ALA A 109 5.55 -18.17 -14.41
CA ALA A 109 6.39 -17.12 -13.87
C ALA A 109 5.60 -15.85 -13.49
N ASN A 110 4.52 -15.54 -14.23
CA ASN A 110 3.58 -14.46 -13.93
C ASN A 110 2.95 -14.57 -12.53
N LEU A 111 2.55 -15.77 -12.10
CA LEU A 111 2.00 -15.99 -10.76
C LEU A 111 3.06 -15.80 -9.68
N VAL A 112 4.25 -16.36 -9.88
CA VAL A 112 5.35 -16.25 -8.91
C VAL A 112 5.74 -14.78 -8.71
N ILE A 113 5.81 -14.00 -9.79
CA ILE A 113 6.12 -12.57 -9.72
C ILE A 113 5.00 -11.79 -9.02
N ALA A 114 3.73 -12.11 -9.29
CA ALA A 114 2.61 -11.49 -8.58
C ALA A 114 2.70 -11.76 -7.06
N LEU A 115 3.05 -12.98 -6.66
CA LEU A 115 3.26 -13.33 -5.25
C LEU A 115 4.46 -12.60 -4.62
N ILE A 116 5.58 -12.50 -5.33
CA ILE A 116 6.75 -11.74 -4.86
C ILE A 116 6.42 -10.25 -4.75
N THR A 117 5.60 -9.71 -5.65
CA THR A 117 5.12 -8.32 -5.60
C THR A 117 4.29 -8.07 -4.34
N ILE A 118 3.39 -9.01 -4.00
CA ILE A 118 2.64 -8.99 -2.73
C ILE A 118 3.61 -9.03 -1.55
N LEU A 119 4.57 -9.96 -1.54
CA LEU A 119 5.55 -10.06 -0.45
C LEU A 119 6.40 -8.77 -0.32
N GLY A 120 6.74 -8.15 -1.44
CA GLY A 120 7.44 -6.86 -1.48
C GLY A 120 6.62 -5.73 -0.87
N SER A 121 5.32 -5.65 -1.18
CA SER A 121 4.44 -4.63 -0.59
C SER A 121 4.23 -4.86 0.92
N LEU A 122 4.06 -6.11 1.37
CA LEU A 122 4.01 -6.45 2.79
C LEU A 122 5.34 -6.12 3.50
N GLY A 123 6.48 -6.39 2.86
CA GLY A 123 7.80 -6.03 3.38
C GLY A 123 7.96 -4.50 3.52
N GLY A 124 7.47 -3.74 2.54
CA GLY A 124 7.39 -2.28 2.58
C GLY A 124 6.51 -1.78 3.72
N TYR A 125 5.34 -2.39 3.92
CA TYR A 125 4.46 -2.09 5.06
C TYR A 125 5.12 -2.41 6.40
N ALA A 126 5.78 -3.56 6.54
CA ALA A 126 6.49 -3.92 7.76
C ALA A 126 7.64 -2.93 8.08
N LEU A 127 8.33 -2.45 7.04
CA LEU A 127 9.37 -1.42 7.19
C LEU A 127 8.76 -0.08 7.63
N LEU A 128 7.65 0.33 7.02
CA LEU A 128 6.90 1.53 7.41
C LEU A 128 6.49 1.45 8.88
N MET A 129 5.88 0.35 9.31
CA MET A 129 5.42 0.17 10.69
C MET A 129 6.57 0.31 11.70
N ARG A 130 7.72 -0.32 11.41
CA ARG A 130 8.92 -0.19 12.26
C ARG A 130 9.47 1.23 12.35
N LEU A 131 9.28 2.03 11.30
CA LEU A 131 9.73 3.41 11.28
C LEU A 131 8.75 4.35 11.97
N VAL A 132 7.45 4.09 11.86
CA VAL A 132 6.39 4.81 12.58
C VAL A 132 6.50 4.56 14.09
N GLU A 133 6.81 3.33 14.51
CA GLU A 133 7.10 2.99 15.91
C GLU A 133 8.28 3.80 16.51
N ARG A 134 9.16 4.36 15.67
CA ARG A 134 10.26 5.25 16.10
C ARG A 134 9.82 6.70 16.31
N GLY A 135 8.53 7.00 16.24
CA GLY A 135 7.93 8.28 16.63
C GLY A 135 7.90 9.35 15.54
N ASN A 136 8.29 9.04 14.30
CA ASN A 136 8.22 9.99 13.19
C ASN A 136 7.08 9.60 12.22
N PRO A 137 6.09 10.49 11.99
CA PRO A 137 5.09 10.26 10.96
C PRO A 137 5.75 10.22 9.58
N GLN A 138 5.44 9.19 8.80
CA GLN A 138 6.01 8.95 7.48
C GLN A 138 4.92 8.80 6.42
N ALA A 139 5.27 9.18 5.19
CA ALA A 139 4.46 8.94 4.00
C ALA A 139 4.27 7.43 3.79
N GLY A 140 3.03 6.94 3.78
CA GLY A 140 2.75 5.51 3.70
C GLY A 140 2.92 4.94 2.30
N LEU A 141 2.48 5.68 1.28
CA LEU A 141 2.48 5.21 -0.11
C LEU A 141 3.89 4.95 -0.67
N PRO A 142 4.94 5.74 -0.36
CA PRO A 142 6.28 5.45 -0.83
C PRO A 142 6.84 4.11 -0.36
N PHE A 143 6.57 3.71 0.89
CA PHE A 143 7.05 2.42 1.38
C PHE A 143 6.25 1.25 0.80
N LEU A 144 4.93 1.40 0.67
CA LEU A 144 4.07 0.34 0.14
C LEU A 144 4.27 0.16 -1.37
N ASN A 145 4.13 1.24 -2.15
CA ASN A 145 4.32 1.21 -3.59
C ASN A 145 5.79 0.92 -3.93
N GLY A 146 6.74 1.49 -3.19
CA GLY A 146 8.17 1.22 -3.38
C GLY A 146 8.51 -0.24 -3.12
N GLY A 147 7.98 -0.84 -2.05
CA GLY A 147 8.13 -2.27 -1.76
C GLY A 147 7.51 -3.16 -2.84
N ALA A 148 6.31 -2.81 -3.32
CA ALA A 148 5.65 -3.53 -4.41
C ALA A 148 6.45 -3.47 -5.71
N ILE A 149 6.91 -2.27 -6.11
CA ILE A 149 7.72 -2.08 -7.32
C ILE A 149 9.04 -2.83 -7.20
N LEU A 150 9.73 -2.77 -6.05
CA LEU A 150 10.96 -3.53 -5.83
C LEU A 150 10.73 -5.03 -5.93
N GLY A 151 9.68 -5.55 -5.28
CA GLY A 151 9.31 -6.97 -5.38
C GLY A 151 9.02 -7.38 -6.82
N PHE A 152 8.28 -6.56 -7.57
CA PHE A 152 8.01 -6.78 -8.98
C PHE A 152 9.29 -6.81 -9.82
N VAL A 153 10.16 -5.81 -9.69
CA VAL A 153 11.41 -5.71 -10.47
C VAL A 153 12.34 -6.87 -10.15
N VAL A 154 12.53 -7.20 -8.86
CA VAL A 154 13.37 -8.33 -8.43
C VAL A 154 12.81 -9.65 -8.96
N GLY A 155 11.50 -9.88 -8.81
CA GLY A 155 10.85 -11.07 -9.36
C GLY A 155 10.99 -11.15 -10.89
N TYR A 156 10.74 -10.04 -11.59
CA TYR A 156 10.83 -10.00 -13.04
C TYR A 156 12.24 -10.34 -13.54
N VAL A 157 13.26 -9.69 -12.98
CA VAL A 157 14.66 -9.91 -13.36
C VAL A 157 15.10 -11.34 -13.02
N ALA A 158 14.70 -11.86 -11.85
CA ALA A 158 15.08 -13.21 -11.42
C ALA A 158 14.49 -14.32 -12.30
N PHE A 159 13.28 -14.15 -12.86
CA PHE A 159 12.61 -15.19 -13.64
C PHE A 159 12.68 -15.01 -15.15
N TYR A 160 12.71 -13.78 -15.67
CA TYR A 160 12.80 -13.52 -17.11
C TYR A 160 14.22 -13.21 -17.58
N HIS A 161 15.17 -12.98 -16.65
CA HIS A 161 16.55 -12.56 -16.96
C HIS A 161 16.61 -11.38 -17.95
N SER A 162 15.59 -10.53 -17.93
CA SER A 162 15.38 -9.44 -18.87
C SER A 162 15.07 -8.17 -18.09
N PHE A 163 15.43 -7.03 -18.67
CA PHE A 163 15.07 -5.71 -18.17
C PHE A 163 13.87 -5.12 -18.91
N GLY A 164 13.22 -5.91 -19.77
CA GLY A 164 12.06 -5.46 -20.54
C GLY A 164 10.84 -5.09 -19.70
N LEU A 165 10.80 -5.49 -18.41
CA LEU A 165 9.70 -5.26 -17.45
C LEU A 165 8.29 -5.58 -18.01
N GLY A 166 8.19 -6.47 -19.00
CA GLY A 166 6.94 -6.79 -19.68
C GLY A 166 6.38 -5.64 -20.52
N ILE A 167 7.22 -4.67 -20.91
CA ILE A 167 6.86 -3.57 -21.80
C ILE A 167 6.65 -4.14 -23.20
N VAL A 168 5.39 -4.39 -23.52
CA VAL A 168 4.94 -4.66 -24.88
C VAL A 168 4.75 -3.31 -25.56
N TRP A 169 5.68 -2.90 -26.41
CA TRP A 169 5.47 -1.75 -27.28
C TRP A 169 4.26 -2.03 -28.18
N PRO A 170 3.25 -1.15 -28.23
CA PRO A 170 2.19 -1.32 -29.20
C PRO A 170 2.81 -1.31 -30.61
N PRO A 171 2.43 -2.25 -31.50
CA PRO A 171 2.83 -2.14 -32.89
C PRO A 171 2.21 -0.86 -33.45
N PHE A 172 3.05 0.06 -33.91
CA PHE A 172 2.64 1.24 -34.67
C PHE A 172 2.05 0.82 -36.02
#